data_AF-A0A661M8H0-F1
#
_entry.id   AF-A0A661M8H0-F1
#
_cell.length_a   1.000
_cell.length_b   1.000
_cell.length_c   1.000
_cell.angle_alpha   90.00
_cell.angle_beta   90.00
_cell.angle_gamma   90.00
#
_symmetry.space_group_name_H-M   'P 1'
#
loop_
_entity.id
_entity.type
_entity.pdbx_description
1 polymer ?
#
loop_
_entity_poly.entity_id
_entity_poly.type
_entity_poly.pdbx_seq_one_letter_code
_entity_poly.pdbx_strand_id
1 'polypeptide(L)' 'MKRKQVYLDEDSDFALKRLANATGVSEAEHIRRAVRKYLETKEMELGESSDPLEELIGLCDAPHGPTDASIHHDKYLP' A
#
# COMPACT_ATOMS: atom_id res chain seq x y z
N MET A 1 -15.07 -5.70 -2.29
CA MET A 1 -14.87 -4.23 -2.32
C MET A 1 -15.20 -3.66 -0.93
N LYS A 2 -14.48 -2.64 -0.46
CA LYS A 2 -14.79 -1.92 0.79
C LYS A 2 -15.44 -0.57 0.45
N ARG A 3 -16.52 -0.17 1.13
CA ARG A 3 -17.18 1.12 0.91
C ARG A 3 -16.32 2.24 1.52
N LYS A 4 -16.06 3.30 0.74
CA LYS A 4 -15.48 4.57 1.21
C LYS A 4 -16.42 5.70 0.80
N GLN A 5 -16.58 6.69 1.66
CA GLN A 5 -17.29 7.94 1.38
C GLN A 5 -16.26 9.06 1.40
N VAL A 6 -16.32 9.95 0.41
CA VAL A 6 -15.45 11.13 0.29
C VAL A 6 -16.32 12.31 -0.13
N TYR A 7 -15.99 13.49 0.38
CA TYR A 7 -16.62 14.73 -0.05
C TYR A 7 -15.93 15.23 -1.32
N LEU A 8 -16.73 15.68 -2.28
CA LEU A 8 -16.28 16.37 -3.48
C LEU A 8 -16.90 17.77 -3.48
N ASP A 9 -16.14 18.76 -3.92
CA ASP A 9 -16.68 20.08 -4.21
C ASP A 9 -17.58 20.04 -5.46
N GLU A 10 -18.38 21.09 -5.65
CA GLU A 10 -19.35 21.18 -6.74
C GLU A 10 -18.69 21.14 -8.13
N ASP A 11 -17.51 21.76 -8.27
CA ASP A 11 -16.79 21.78 -9.54
C ASP A 11 -16.29 20.38 -9.91
N SER A 12 -15.74 19.65 -8.93
CA SER A 12 -15.30 18.27 -9.08
C SER A 12 -16.45 17.32 -9.44
N ASP A 13 -17.60 17.44 -8.77
CA ASP A 13 -18.80 16.64 -9.08
C ASP A 13 -19.30 16.90 -10.51
N PHE A 14 -19.39 18.18 -10.90
CA PHE A 14 -19.79 18.56 -12.25
C PHE A 14 -18.82 18.04 -13.31
N ALA A 15 -17.52 18.19 -13.09
CA ALA A 15 -16.49 17.70 -14.00
C ALA A 15 -16.54 16.17 -14.16
N LEU A 16 -16.77 15.44 -13.07
CA LEU A 16 -16.86 13.99 -13.08
C LEU A 16 -18.08 13.49 -13.86
N LYS A 17 -19.24 14.11 -13.65
CA LYS A 17 -20.47 13.83 -14.43
C LYS A 17 -20.26 14.07 -15.92
N ARG A 18 -19.64 15.21 -16.27
CA ARG A 18 -19.33 15.54 -17.66
C ARG A 18 -18.37 14.52 -18.29
N LEU A 19 -17.35 14.10 -17.56
CA LEU A 19 -16.41 13.07 -18.01
C LEU A 19 -17.11 11.74 -18.24
N ALA A 20 -17.95 11.31 -17.29
CA ALA A 20 -18.71 10.06 -17.41
C ALA A 20 -19.61 10.04 -18.65
N ASN A 21 -20.33 11.15 -18.90
CA ASN A 21 -21.17 11.31 -20.07
C ASN A 21 -20.37 11.31 -21.38
N ALA A 22 -19.21 11.98 -21.40
CA ALA A 22 -18.37 12.07 -22.59
C ALA A 22 -17.74 10.73 -22.97
N THR A 23 -17.41 9.88 -21.99
CA THR A 23 -16.72 8.60 -22.24
C THR A 23 -17.64 7.38 -22.24
N GLY A 24 -18.90 7.52 -21.79
CA GLY A 24 -19.80 6.38 -21.59
C GLY A 24 -19.35 5.43 -20.47
N VAL A 25 -18.55 5.92 -19.52
CA VAL A 25 -17.97 5.13 -18.41
C VAL A 25 -18.47 5.72 -17.12
N SER A 26 -18.89 4.87 -16.17
CA SER A 26 -19.41 5.34 -14.88
C SER A 26 -18.39 6.19 -14.11
N GLU A 27 -18.89 7.18 -13.36
CA GLU A 27 -18.09 8.01 -12.45
C GLU A 27 -17.26 7.16 -11.49
N ALA A 28 -17.85 6.10 -10.94
CA ALA A 28 -17.18 5.17 -10.03
C ALA A 28 -15.97 4.47 -10.68
N GLU A 29 -16.04 4.17 -11.97
CA GLU A 29 -14.91 3.59 -12.71
C GLU A 29 -13.81 4.62 -12.97
N HIS A 30 -14.16 5.86 -13.29
CA HIS A 30 -13.20 6.96 -13.37
C HIS A 30 -12.48 7.21 -12.05
N ILE A 31 -13.23 7.25 -10.94
CA ILE A 31 -12.65 7.38 -9.59
C ILE A 31 -11.68 6.23 -9.32
N ARG A 32 -12.06 4.97 -9.61
CA ARG A 32 -11.18 3.81 -9.40
C ARG A 32 -9.89 3.93 -10.20
N ARG A 33 -9.96 4.32 -11.48
CA ARG A 33 -8.79 4.49 -12.34
C ARG A 33 -7.89 5.62 -11.85
N ALA A 34 -8.48 6.76 -11.48
CA ALA A 34 -7.75 7.90 -10.96
C ALA A 34 -7.03 7.58 -9.64
N VAL A 35 -7.73 6.93 -8.71
CA VAL A 35 -7.15 6.48 -7.43
C VAL A 35 -5.99 5.52 -7.67
N ARG A 36 -6.18 4.50 -8.54
CA ARG A 36 -5.11 3.55 -8.86
C ARG A 36 -3.89 4.26 -9.44
N LYS A 37 -4.09 5.08 -10.47
CA LYS A 37 -3.00 5.82 -11.13
C LYS A 37 -2.27 6.73 -10.14
N TYR A 38 -3.01 7.39 -9.24
CA TYR A 38 -2.42 8.25 -8.22
C TYR A 38 -1.56 7.45 -7.24
N LEU A 39 -2.05 6.30 -6.77
CA LEU A 39 -1.30 5.41 -5.88
C LEU A 39 -0.03 4.87 -6.54
N GLU A 40 -0.14 4.35 -7.78
CA GLU A 40 1.02 3.87 -8.55
C GLU A 40 2.08 4.97 -8.71
N THR A 41 1.65 6.21 -9.01
CA THR A 41 2.56 7.35 -9.12
C THR A 41 3.22 7.66 -7.78
N LYS A 42 2.47 7.62 -6.67
CA LYS A 42 3.00 7.89 -5.34
C LYS A 42 3.91 6.79 -4.81
N GLU A 43 3.62 5.53 -5.09
CA GLU A 43 4.50 4.40 -4.78
C GLU A 43 5.84 4.54 -5.52
N MET A 44 5.83 4.96 -6.79
CA MET A 44 7.08 5.25 -7.53
C MET A 44 7.85 6.43 -6.93
N GLU A 45 7.17 7.49 -6.47
CA GLU A 45 7.80 8.67 -5.87
C GLU A 45 8.33 8.43 -4.46
N LEU A 46 7.65 7.60 -3.67
CA LEU A 46 8.04 7.25 -2.30
C LEU A 46 9.22 6.26 -2.27
N GLY A 47 9.59 5.68 -3.42
CA GLY A 47 10.46 4.51 -3.49
C GLY A 47 9.77 3.30 -2.86
N GLU A 48 10.39 2.13 -2.92
CA GLU A 48 10.05 1.07 -1.95
C GLU A 48 10.22 1.70 -0.57
N SER A 49 9.11 2.07 0.06
CA SER A 49 9.04 2.12 1.51
C SER A 49 9.27 0.67 1.92
N SER A 50 10.55 0.26 1.99
CA SER A 50 10.96 -0.93 2.71
C SER A 50 10.24 -0.83 4.04
N ASP A 51 9.40 -1.82 4.33
CA ASP A 51 8.91 -1.93 5.69
C ASP A 51 10.17 -1.90 6.58
N PRO A 52 10.29 -1.02 7.59
CA PRO A 52 11.44 -1.04 8.48
C PRO A 52 11.68 -2.44 9.08
N LEU A 53 10.65 -3.29 9.11
CA LEU A 53 10.74 -4.70 9.47
C LEU A 53 11.35 -5.59 8.36
N GLU A 54 11.17 -5.27 7.09
CA GLU A 54 11.82 -5.94 5.96
C GLU A 54 13.34 -5.69 5.96
N GLU A 55 13.80 -4.48 6.35
CA GLU A 55 15.22 -4.19 6.57
C GLU A 55 15.83 -4.99 7.73
N LEU A 56 14.99 -5.50 8.64
CA LEU A 56 15.41 -6.34 9.75
C LEU A 56 15.66 -7.79 9.33
N ILE A 57 15.11 -8.23 8.20
CA ILE A 57 15.26 -9.61 7.71
C ILE A 57 16.68 -9.79 7.17
N GLY A 58 17.49 -10.60 7.84
CA GLY A 58 18.90 -10.86 7.47
C GLY A 58 19.93 -10.07 8.29
N LEU A 59 19.52 -9.19 9.20
CA LEU A 59 20.46 -8.46 10.06
C LEU A 59 21.24 -9.39 11.03
N CYS A 60 20.71 -10.59 11.26
CA CYS A 60 21.33 -11.66 12.04
C CYS A 60 21.97 -12.74 11.13
N ASP A 61 22.80 -12.33 10.16
CA ASP A 61 23.59 -13.26 9.33
C ASP A 61 24.82 -13.83 10.06
N ALA A 62 24.94 -13.67 11.38
CA ALA A 62 26.05 -14.23 12.14
C ALA A 62 26.00 -15.78 12.09
N PRO A 63 26.92 -16.46 11.37
CA PRO A 63 26.87 -17.91 11.14
C PRO A 63 27.24 -18.74 12.39
N HIS A 64 27.30 -18.11 13.56
CA HIS A 64 27.79 -18.68 14.82
C HIS A 64 26.71 -18.79 15.90
N GLY A 65 25.46 -18.43 15.58
CA GLY A 65 24.32 -18.62 16.47
C GLY A 65 23.75 -20.05 16.40
N PRO A 66 23.20 -20.59 17.50
CA PRO A 66 22.46 -21.85 17.47
C PRO A 66 21.27 -21.75 16.51
N THR A 67 21.15 -22.70 15.58
CA THR A 67 20.04 -22.75 14.61
C THR A 67 18.69 -23.13 15.25
N ASP A 68 18.71 -23.53 16.53
CA ASP A 68 17.56 -23.97 17.32
C ASP A 68 17.20 -22.98 18.44
N ALA A 69 17.79 -21.79 18.45
CA ALA A 69 17.55 -20.77 19.48
C ALA A 69 16.07 -20.33 19.55
N SER A 70 15.31 -20.48 18.46
CA SER A 70 13.88 -20.21 18.40
C SER A 70 12.98 -21.34 18.94
N ILE A 71 13.56 -22.50 19.25
CA ILE A 71 12.84 -23.70 19.72
C ILE A 71 13.23 -24.00 21.17
N HIS A 72 14.50 -23.79 21.53
CA HIS A 72 15.05 -24.09 22.84
C HIS A 72 15.48 -22.83 23.60
N HIS A 73 14.58 -21.86 23.72
CA HIS A 73 14.84 -20.59 24.39
C HIS A 73 15.42 -20.75 25.80
N ASP A 74 14.80 -21.60 26.61
CA ASP A 74 15.14 -21.82 28.03
C ASP A 74 16.53 -22.45 28.23
N LYS A 75 17.09 -23.06 27.17
CA LYS A 75 18.44 -23.63 27.21
C LYS A 75 19.52 -22.56 27.13
N TYR A 76 19.22 -21.43 26.49
CA TYR A 76 20.20 -20.39 26.16
C TYR A 76 20.03 -19.11 26.97
N LEU A 77 18.94 -18.96 27.72
CA LEU A 77 18.69 -17.83 28.61
C LEU A 77 18.66 -18.33 30.07
N PRO A 78 19.74 -18.11 30.85
CA PRO A 78 19.81 -18.47 32.28
C PRO A 78 18.95 -17.57 33.18
#